data_AF-A6Q9F1-F1
#
_entry.id   AF-A6Q9F1-F1
#
_cell.length_a   1.000
_cell.length_b   1.000
_cell.length_c   1.000
_cell.angle_alpha   90.00
_cell.angle_beta   90.00
_cell.angle_gamma   90.00
#
_symmetry.space_group_name_H-M   'P 1'
#
loop_
_entity.id
_entity.type
_entity.pdbx_description
1 polymer ?
#
loop_
_entity_poly.entity_id
_entity_poly.type
_entity_poly.pdbx_seq_one_letter_code
_entity_poly.pdbx_strand_id
1 'polypeptide(L)'
;MKKIALASIATLSMLLAAPNAGMMGGQGQGAQMKCGGKMQMKKKMMKRKMMMNSPFLIKHGLPHLTKDVMRNWDNAAFALTAEQKEKLTAVRKETMGTVKRLKPEVIALKKEIVQASTSGTKAADLKEKVDKLASLEAEATMVHLNCIEKTKDILTKDQLLFLLANKNKTHGMQGKMMKKRMGQGKGMKMKCGGGKCGMGMKQGAGKIQTH
;
A
#
# COMPACT_ATOMS: atom_id res chain seq x y z
N MET A 1 -37.28 44.19 -7.29
CA MET A 1 -38.22 43.29 -6.60
C MET A 1 -38.95 42.42 -7.62
N LYS A 2 -38.60 41.14 -7.75
CA LYS A 2 -39.44 40.13 -8.42
C LYS A 2 -39.29 38.81 -7.67
N LYS A 3 -40.36 38.42 -6.99
CA LYS A 3 -40.52 37.14 -6.28
C LYS A 3 -40.95 36.10 -7.33
N ILE A 4 -40.35 34.92 -7.35
CA ILE A 4 -40.87 33.78 -8.11
C ILE A 4 -40.98 32.58 -7.15
N ALA A 5 -42.17 32.00 -7.20
CA ALA A 5 -42.75 31.09 -6.24
C ALA A 5 -42.26 29.64 -6.37
N LEU A 6 -42.38 28.95 -5.24
CA LEU A 6 -42.29 27.50 -5.06
C LEU A 6 -43.43 26.78 -5.80
N ALA A 7 -43.13 25.62 -6.36
CA ALA A 7 -44.13 24.57 -6.61
C ALA A 7 -43.52 23.19 -6.29
N SER A 8 -44.07 22.57 -5.24
CA SER A 8 -43.90 21.17 -4.89
C SER A 8 -44.59 20.27 -5.91
N ILE A 9 -43.95 19.17 -6.31
CA ILE A 9 -44.65 17.98 -6.80
C ILE A 9 -44.10 16.78 -6.04
N ALA A 10 -44.90 16.30 -5.11
CA ALA A 10 -44.77 14.99 -4.50
C ALA A 10 -45.49 13.98 -5.41
N THR A 11 -44.78 12.95 -5.86
CA THR A 11 -45.43 11.75 -6.40
C THR A 11 -45.03 10.54 -5.58
N LEU A 12 -46.02 10.14 -4.80
CA LEU A 12 -46.19 8.91 -4.06
C LEU A 12 -46.28 7.74 -5.06
N SER A 13 -45.51 6.66 -4.85
CA SER A 13 -45.82 5.35 -5.41
C SER A 13 -45.55 4.29 -4.36
N MET A 14 -46.66 3.77 -3.84
CA MET A 14 -46.75 2.69 -2.88
C MET A 14 -46.75 1.33 -3.58
N LEU A 15 -46.20 0.36 -2.83
CA LEU A 15 -46.57 -1.07 -2.75
C LEU A 15 -46.50 -1.93 -4.01
N LEU A 16 -45.77 -3.05 -3.92
CA LEU A 16 -46.37 -4.37 -3.68
C LEU A 16 -45.31 -5.33 -3.11
N ALA A 17 -45.67 -5.98 -2.01
CA ALA A 17 -44.96 -7.11 -1.43
C ALA A 17 -45.80 -8.38 -1.67
N ALA A 18 -45.17 -9.49 -2.03
CA ALA A 18 -45.51 -10.83 -1.54
C ALA A 18 -44.46 -11.87 -1.96
N PRO A 19 -44.30 -12.96 -1.17
CA PRO A 19 -43.20 -13.90 -1.27
C PRO A 19 -43.54 -15.09 -2.16
N ASN A 20 -42.54 -15.78 -2.71
CA ASN A 20 -42.73 -17.16 -3.12
C ASN A 20 -41.53 -18.02 -2.71
N ALA A 21 -41.82 -18.97 -1.82
CA ALA A 21 -40.98 -20.11 -1.50
C ALA A 21 -41.12 -21.15 -2.61
N GLY A 22 -40.00 -21.69 -3.07
CA GLY A 22 -39.95 -22.77 -4.06
C GLY A 22 -38.69 -23.61 -3.85
N MET A 23 -38.91 -24.91 -3.68
CA MET A 23 -37.98 -25.94 -3.21
C MET A 23 -36.93 -26.39 -4.24
N MET A 24 -35.93 -27.09 -3.67
CA MET A 24 -35.21 -28.26 -4.20
C MET A 24 -34.08 -28.11 -5.22
N GLY A 25 -32.92 -28.63 -4.80
CA GLY A 25 -32.24 -29.72 -5.51
C GLY A 25 -31.15 -29.31 -6.49
N GLY A 26 -29.88 -29.51 -6.09
CA GLY A 26 -28.77 -29.37 -7.02
C GLY A 26 -27.40 -29.45 -6.38
N GLN A 27 -27.08 -30.57 -5.75
CA GLN A 27 -25.72 -30.90 -5.32
C GLN A 27 -24.91 -31.28 -6.56
N GLY A 28 -24.12 -30.34 -7.09
CA GLY A 28 -23.37 -30.48 -8.34
C GLY A 28 -21.97 -29.89 -8.24
N GLN A 29 -21.03 -30.78 -7.93
CA GLN A 29 -19.59 -30.79 -8.21
C GLN A 29 -18.89 -29.52 -8.76
N GLY A 30 -17.76 -29.19 -8.11
CA GLY A 30 -16.52 -28.98 -8.86
C GLY A 30 -16.23 -27.58 -9.37
N ALA A 31 -15.94 -26.64 -8.48
CA ALA A 31 -15.10 -25.50 -8.82
C ALA A 31 -14.06 -25.28 -7.72
N GLN A 32 -12.89 -25.91 -7.90
CA GLN A 32 -11.66 -25.57 -7.18
C GLN A 32 -11.29 -24.13 -7.55
N MET A 33 -11.91 -23.19 -6.84
CA MET A 33 -11.74 -21.76 -7.05
C MET A 33 -10.31 -21.40 -6.62
N LYS A 34 -9.48 -21.02 -7.61
CA LYS A 34 -8.10 -20.54 -7.43
C LYS A 34 -8.05 -19.42 -6.36
N CYS A 35 -7.65 -19.76 -5.13
CA CYS A 35 -7.41 -18.81 -4.04
C CYS A 35 -6.30 -17.78 -4.33
N GLY A 36 -5.62 -17.84 -5.48
CA GLY A 36 -4.63 -16.85 -5.92
C GLY A 36 -5.21 -15.49 -6.33
N GLY A 37 -6.48 -15.41 -6.75
CA GLY A 37 -7.08 -14.15 -7.25
C GLY A 37 -7.33 -13.09 -6.17
N LYS A 38 -7.81 -13.51 -4.99
CA LYS A 38 -8.14 -12.59 -3.87
C LYS A 38 -6.90 -11.86 -3.34
N MET A 39 -5.75 -12.55 -3.29
CA MET A 39 -4.50 -11.94 -2.81
C MET A 39 -3.95 -10.92 -3.82
N GLN A 40 -4.04 -11.18 -5.13
CA GLN A 40 -3.60 -10.25 -6.16
C GLN A 40 -4.48 -9.00 -6.24
N MET A 41 -5.81 -9.13 -6.11
CA MET A 41 -6.73 -7.99 -6.10
C MET A 41 -6.50 -7.09 -4.87
N LYS A 42 -6.30 -7.69 -3.68
CA LYS A 42 -5.96 -6.94 -2.45
C LYS A 42 -4.65 -6.16 -2.58
N LYS A 43 -3.62 -6.78 -3.18
CA LYS A 43 -2.32 -6.13 -3.45
C LYS A 43 -2.46 -4.96 -4.43
N LYS A 44 -3.24 -5.11 -5.51
CA LYS A 44 -3.52 -4.04 -6.48
C LYS A 44 -4.28 -2.87 -5.82
N MET A 45 -5.29 -3.14 -5.01
CA MET A 45 -6.04 -2.09 -4.30
C MET A 45 -5.17 -1.33 -3.28
N MET A 46 -4.35 -2.03 -2.49
CA MET A 46 -3.41 -1.37 -1.58
C MET A 46 -2.41 -0.49 -2.33
N LYS A 47 -1.88 -0.95 -3.48
CA LYS A 47 -0.96 -0.16 -4.31
C LYS A 47 -1.61 1.12 -4.83
N ARG A 48 -2.86 1.04 -5.34
CA ARG A 48 -3.64 2.23 -5.72
C ARG A 48 -3.85 3.19 -4.56
N LYS A 49 -4.27 2.68 -3.39
CA LYS A 49 -4.47 3.49 -2.18
C LYS A 49 -3.18 4.21 -1.75
N MET A 50 -2.04 3.54 -1.82
CA MET A 50 -0.75 4.17 -1.48
C MET A 50 -0.33 5.24 -2.49
N MET A 51 -0.58 5.04 -3.79
CA MET A 51 -0.24 6.02 -4.83
C MET A 51 -1.07 7.31 -4.77
N MET A 52 -2.28 7.23 -4.21
CA MET A 52 -3.16 8.39 -3.99
C MET A 52 -2.84 9.17 -2.71
N ASN A 53 -2.12 8.55 -1.77
CA ASN A 53 -1.93 9.11 -0.42
C ASN A 53 -0.57 9.79 -0.19
N SER A 54 0.32 9.78 -1.19
CA SER A 54 1.58 10.51 -1.11
C SER A 54 1.33 12.00 -1.33
N PRO A 55 1.84 12.89 -0.46
CA PRO A 55 1.80 14.33 -0.69
C PRO A 55 2.92 14.83 -1.60
N PHE A 56 3.85 13.96 -2.02
CA PHE A 56 5.05 14.34 -2.76
C PHE A 56 4.90 14.14 -4.27
N LEU A 57 5.49 15.06 -5.04
CA LEU A 57 5.65 14.95 -6.49
C LEU A 57 6.58 13.77 -6.84
N ILE A 58 7.77 13.75 -6.22
CA ILE A 58 8.73 12.63 -6.35
C ILE A 58 8.38 11.55 -5.32
N LYS A 59 7.69 10.50 -5.77
CA LYS A 59 7.14 9.46 -4.88
C LYS A 59 8.16 8.40 -4.45
N HIS A 60 9.22 8.21 -5.23
CA HIS A 60 10.21 7.15 -5.04
C HIS A 60 11.62 7.66 -5.37
N GLY A 61 12.65 6.98 -4.87
CA GLY A 61 14.07 7.28 -5.16
C GLY A 61 14.74 8.20 -4.13
N LEU A 62 13.99 9.06 -3.44
CA LEU A 62 14.54 9.90 -2.38
C LEU A 62 14.80 9.10 -1.10
N PRO A 63 15.97 9.25 -0.45
CA PRO A 63 16.28 8.55 0.79
C PRO A 63 15.51 9.14 1.98
N HIS A 64 14.94 8.28 2.83
CA HIS A 64 14.31 8.68 4.08
C HIS A 64 15.32 8.76 5.24
N LEU A 65 16.36 9.61 5.11
CA LEU A 65 17.48 9.67 6.06
C LEU A 65 17.02 9.88 7.50
N THR A 66 16.07 10.79 7.76
CA THR A 66 15.55 11.01 9.12
C THR A 66 14.91 9.75 9.71
N LYS A 67 14.26 8.90 8.90
CA LYS A 67 13.75 7.61 9.37
C LYS A 67 14.87 6.63 9.69
N ASP A 68 15.96 6.65 8.93
CA ASP A 68 17.15 5.84 9.20
C ASP A 68 17.83 6.28 10.50
N VAL A 69 17.96 7.59 10.71
CA VAL A 69 18.45 8.22 11.93
C VAL A 69 17.60 7.81 13.14
N MET A 70 16.27 8.00 13.09
CA MET A 70 15.37 7.65 14.21
C MET A 70 15.45 6.16 14.57
N ARG A 71 15.69 5.28 13.60
CA ARG A 71 15.85 3.83 13.84
C ARG A 71 17.14 3.49 14.59
N ASN A 72 18.15 4.34 14.49
CA ASN A 72 19.46 4.16 15.12
C ASN A 72 19.71 5.18 16.23
N TRP A 73 18.66 5.85 16.72
CA TRP A 73 18.77 7.02 17.60
C TRP A 73 19.67 6.80 18.83
N ASP A 74 19.57 5.60 19.41
CA ASP A 74 20.32 5.21 20.61
C ASP A 74 21.32 4.06 20.31
N ASN A 75 21.67 3.88 19.04
CA ASN A 75 22.68 2.90 18.65
C ASN A 75 24.08 3.44 18.98
N ALA A 76 24.79 2.75 19.89
CA ALA A 76 26.14 3.12 20.29
C ALA A 76 27.12 3.22 19.10
N ALA A 77 26.95 2.39 18.06
CA ALA A 77 27.79 2.44 16.86
C ALA A 77 27.45 3.61 15.91
N PHE A 78 26.26 4.21 16.06
CA PHE A 78 25.88 5.42 15.32
C PHE A 78 26.31 6.70 16.06
N ALA A 79 26.47 6.62 17.39
CA ALA A 79 27.14 7.60 18.25
C ALA A 79 26.73 9.06 17.99
N LEU A 80 25.42 9.34 17.92
CA LEU A 80 24.94 10.72 17.81
C LEU A 80 25.28 11.52 19.07
N THR A 81 25.89 12.69 18.90
CA THR A 81 26.10 13.62 20.01
C THR A 81 24.77 14.24 20.45
N ALA A 82 24.73 14.80 21.67
CA ALA A 82 23.54 15.49 22.17
C ALA A 82 23.14 16.66 21.24
N GLU A 83 24.11 17.43 20.78
CA GLU A 83 23.90 18.55 19.85
C GLU A 83 23.32 18.07 18.50
N GLN A 84 23.83 16.96 17.96
CA GLN A 84 23.28 16.37 16.74
C GLN A 84 21.83 15.92 16.94
N LYS A 85 21.53 15.26 18.07
CA LYS A 85 20.16 14.82 18.41
C LYS A 85 19.20 16.00 18.48
N GLU A 86 19.61 17.12 19.07
CA GLU A 86 18.80 18.33 19.13
C GLU A 86 18.51 18.89 17.72
N LYS A 87 19.55 19.11 16.92
CA LYS A 87 19.43 19.61 15.54
C LYS A 87 18.56 18.70 14.67
N LEU A 88 18.76 17.38 14.74
CA LEU A 88 17.98 16.40 13.98
C LEU A 88 16.50 16.37 14.40
N THR A 89 16.23 16.59 15.70
CA THR A 89 14.87 16.70 16.21
C THR A 89 14.18 17.95 15.68
N ALA A 90 14.87 19.10 15.66
CA ALA A 90 14.36 20.34 15.09
C ALA A 90 14.04 20.19 13.59
N VAL A 91 14.97 19.65 12.80
CA VAL A 91 14.77 19.35 11.36
C VAL A 91 13.53 18.46 11.17
N ARG A 92 13.39 17.40 11.98
CA ARG A 92 12.24 16.50 11.90
C ARG A 92 10.93 17.21 12.25
N LYS A 93 10.91 18.05 13.29
CA LYS A 93 9.72 18.79 13.72
C LYS A 93 9.23 19.74 12.63
N GLU A 94 10.15 20.52 12.04
CA GLU A 94 9.88 21.41 10.92
C GLU A 94 9.33 20.63 9.71
N THR A 95 10.06 19.61 9.26
CA THR A 95 9.69 18.79 8.09
C THR A 95 8.33 18.14 8.27
N MET A 96 8.09 17.49 9.42
CA MET A 96 6.82 16.80 9.69
C MET A 96 5.67 17.78 9.92
N GLY A 97 5.92 18.97 10.48
CA GLY A 97 4.91 20.01 10.62
C GLY A 97 4.35 20.43 9.25
N THR A 98 5.25 20.77 8.33
CA THR A 98 4.86 21.17 6.97
C THR A 98 4.19 20.02 6.21
N VAL A 99 4.76 18.81 6.23
CA VAL A 99 4.15 17.65 5.54
C VAL A 99 2.77 17.30 6.11
N LYS A 100 2.56 17.42 7.42
CA LYS A 100 1.24 17.19 8.04
C LYS A 100 0.19 18.21 7.60
N ARG A 101 0.60 19.46 7.35
CA ARG A 101 -0.27 20.52 6.82
C ARG A 101 -0.63 20.27 5.35
N LEU A 102 0.37 20.00 4.50
CA LEU A 102 0.17 19.86 3.06
C LEU A 102 -0.59 18.58 2.67
N LYS A 103 -0.37 17.48 3.39
CA LYS A 103 -0.94 16.17 3.03
C LYS A 103 -2.47 16.13 2.90
N PRO A 104 -3.27 16.63 3.86
CA PRO A 104 -4.72 16.64 3.70
C PRO A 104 -5.17 17.47 2.49
N GLU A 105 -4.55 18.61 2.22
CA GLU A 105 -4.87 19.47 1.08
C GLU A 105 -4.60 18.75 -0.26
N VAL A 106 -3.43 18.13 -0.40
CA VAL A 106 -3.08 17.34 -1.59
C VAL A 106 -4.06 16.19 -1.82
N ILE A 107 -4.44 15.47 -0.75
CA ILE A 107 -5.38 14.34 -0.86
C ILE A 107 -6.78 14.82 -1.26
N ALA A 108 -7.26 15.91 -0.66
CA ALA A 108 -8.57 16.49 -0.97
C ALA A 108 -8.63 16.94 -2.43
N LEU A 109 -7.62 17.69 -2.88
CA LEU A 109 -7.56 18.24 -4.24
C LEU A 109 -7.45 17.14 -5.30
N LYS A 110 -6.65 16.08 -5.04
CA LYS A 110 -6.62 14.88 -5.90
C LYS A 110 -7.99 14.23 -6.04
N LYS A 111 -8.70 14.07 -4.93
CA LYS A 111 -10.03 13.45 -4.93
C LYS A 111 -11.01 14.30 -5.72
N GLU A 112 -10.99 15.61 -5.53
CA GLU A 112 -11.85 16.56 -6.24
C GLU A 112 -11.60 16.54 -7.76
N ILE A 113 -10.34 16.60 -8.19
CA ILE A 113 -9.97 16.53 -9.61
C ILE A 113 -10.45 15.21 -10.23
N VAL A 114 -10.22 14.07 -9.55
CA VAL A 114 -10.68 12.78 -10.05
C VAL A 114 -12.20 12.75 -10.17
N GLN A 115 -12.93 13.19 -9.14
CA GLN A 115 -14.39 13.23 -9.16
C GLN A 115 -14.93 14.10 -10.30
N ALA A 116 -14.42 15.33 -10.43
CA ALA A 116 -14.83 16.24 -11.50
C ALA A 116 -14.55 15.67 -12.90
N SER A 117 -13.37 15.04 -13.08
CA SER A 117 -13.04 14.39 -14.36
C SER A 117 -13.99 13.23 -14.69
N THR A 118 -14.44 12.46 -13.70
CA THR A 118 -15.39 11.35 -13.90
C THR A 118 -16.83 11.82 -14.08
N SER A 119 -17.16 13.06 -13.68
CA SER A 119 -18.48 13.67 -13.83
C SER A 119 -18.64 14.45 -15.14
N GLY A 120 -17.64 14.42 -16.03
CA GLY A 120 -17.70 15.08 -17.34
C GLY A 120 -17.24 16.53 -17.37
N THR A 121 -16.60 17.04 -16.30
CA THR A 121 -15.95 18.36 -16.33
C THR A 121 -14.84 18.39 -17.38
N LYS A 122 -14.77 19.47 -18.18
CA LYS A 122 -13.75 19.60 -19.22
C LYS A 122 -12.38 19.81 -18.60
N ALA A 123 -11.35 19.31 -19.26
CA ALA A 123 -9.97 19.44 -18.78
C ALA A 123 -9.53 20.90 -18.58
N ALA A 124 -9.99 21.83 -19.44
CA ALA A 124 -9.70 23.26 -19.31
C ALA A 124 -10.16 23.84 -17.96
N ASP A 125 -11.34 23.41 -17.49
CA ASP A 125 -11.93 23.87 -16.23
C ASP A 125 -11.23 23.25 -14.99
N LEU A 126 -10.39 22.24 -15.19
CA LEU A 126 -9.60 21.60 -14.13
C LEU A 126 -8.18 22.19 -14.00
N LYS A 127 -7.75 23.02 -14.95
CA LYS A 127 -6.37 23.49 -15.05
C LYS A 127 -5.85 24.10 -13.74
N GLU A 128 -6.59 25.05 -13.16
CA GLU A 128 -6.17 25.72 -11.93
C GLU A 128 -6.02 24.75 -10.74
N LYS A 129 -6.91 23.76 -10.63
CA LYS A 129 -6.83 22.73 -9.59
C LYS A 129 -5.61 21.84 -9.79
N VAL A 130 -5.30 21.48 -11.04
CA VAL A 130 -4.11 20.70 -11.39
C VAL A 130 -2.83 21.49 -11.09
N ASP A 131 -2.78 22.77 -11.45
CA ASP A 131 -1.62 23.65 -11.18
C ASP A 131 -1.39 23.82 -9.67
N LYS A 132 -2.46 24.01 -8.90
CA LYS A 132 -2.39 24.07 -7.43
C LYS A 132 -1.92 22.74 -6.84
N LEU A 133 -2.41 21.61 -7.35
CA LEU A 133 -1.97 20.30 -6.90
C LEU A 133 -0.47 20.11 -7.13
N ALA A 134 0.00 20.42 -8.34
CA ALA A 134 1.42 20.31 -8.68
C ALA A 134 2.29 21.21 -7.78
N SER A 135 1.84 22.43 -7.49
CA SER A 135 2.53 23.36 -6.60
C SER A 135 2.67 22.82 -5.18
N LEU A 136 1.59 22.29 -4.59
CA LEU A 136 1.61 21.70 -3.24
C LEU A 136 2.50 20.44 -3.18
N GLU A 137 2.44 19.60 -4.22
CA GLU A 137 3.28 18.40 -4.30
C GLU A 137 4.77 18.75 -4.44
N ALA A 138 5.07 19.82 -5.20
CA ALA A 138 6.42 20.35 -5.34
C ALA A 138 6.93 20.93 -4.02
N GLU A 139 6.13 21.72 -3.30
CA GLU A 139 6.47 22.25 -1.97
C GLU A 139 6.82 21.10 -1.01
N ALA A 140 5.96 20.07 -0.93
CA ALA A 140 6.21 18.90 -0.09
C ALA A 140 7.52 18.18 -0.48
N THR A 141 7.81 18.06 -1.77
CA THR A 141 9.06 17.46 -2.25
C THR A 141 10.28 18.31 -1.85
N MET A 142 10.21 19.63 -2.00
CA MET A 142 11.29 20.55 -1.57
C MET A 142 11.55 20.46 -0.08
N VAL A 143 10.50 20.38 0.74
CA VAL A 143 10.62 20.14 2.18
C VAL A 143 11.36 18.83 2.47
N HIS A 144 11.10 17.77 1.71
CA HIS A 144 11.83 16.51 1.86
C HIS A 144 13.30 16.64 1.43
N LEU A 145 13.59 17.33 0.33
CA LEU A 145 14.96 17.56 -0.14
C LEU A 145 15.78 18.36 0.87
N ASN A 146 15.22 19.46 1.40
CA ASN A 146 15.85 20.26 2.44
C ASN A 146 16.07 19.44 3.72
N CYS A 147 15.14 18.54 4.06
CA CYS A 147 15.31 17.62 5.18
C CYS A 147 16.49 16.67 4.97
N ILE A 148 16.67 16.15 3.75
CA ILE A 148 17.81 15.30 3.38
C ILE A 148 19.12 16.08 3.51
N GLU A 149 19.17 17.29 2.97
CA GLU A 149 20.34 18.18 3.02
C GLU A 149 20.72 18.52 4.45
N LYS A 150 19.81 19.12 5.23
CA LYS A 150 20.04 19.46 6.64
C LYS A 150 20.48 18.24 7.47
N THR A 151 19.92 17.07 7.19
CA THR A 151 20.34 15.83 7.87
C THR A 151 21.78 15.46 7.51
N LYS A 152 22.20 15.59 6.25
CA LYS A 152 23.58 15.34 5.84
C LYS A 152 24.56 16.33 6.47
N ASP A 153 24.16 17.58 6.62
CA ASP A 153 25.01 18.63 7.20
C ASP A 153 25.23 18.44 8.71
N ILE A 154 24.26 17.85 9.40
CA ILE A 154 24.37 17.55 10.84
C ILE A 154 25.22 16.30 11.10
N LEU A 155 25.17 15.32 10.21
CA LEU A 155 25.87 14.05 10.38
C LEU A 155 27.32 14.15 9.89
N THR A 156 28.21 13.43 10.56
CA THR A 156 29.57 13.23 10.03
C THR A 156 29.53 12.29 8.81
N LYS A 157 30.62 12.30 8.02
CA LYS A 157 30.78 11.39 6.88
C LYS A 157 30.64 9.92 7.30
N ASP A 158 31.24 9.54 8.42
CA ASP A 158 31.19 8.16 8.93
C ASP A 158 29.79 7.76 9.39
N GLN A 159 29.06 8.67 10.04
CA GLN A 159 27.65 8.45 10.39
C GLN A 159 26.78 8.31 9.14
N LEU A 160 27.01 9.11 8.10
CA LEU A 160 26.28 8.98 6.84
C LEU A 160 26.56 7.63 6.18
N LEU A 161 27.83 7.21 6.12
CA LEU A 161 28.23 5.89 5.61
C LEU A 161 27.61 4.75 6.42
N PHE A 162 27.57 4.89 7.75
CA PHE A 162 26.90 3.95 8.64
C PHE A 162 25.41 3.78 8.27
N LEU A 163 24.70 4.89 8.01
CA LEU A 163 23.31 4.82 7.57
C LEU A 163 23.20 4.09 6.24
N LEU A 164 24.03 4.43 5.25
CA LEU A 164 24.03 3.81 3.92
C LEU A 164 24.27 2.29 3.99
N ALA A 165 25.25 1.85 4.77
CA ALA A 165 25.60 0.44 4.93
C ALA A 165 24.53 -0.39 5.66
N ASN A 166 23.66 0.25 6.45
CA ASN A 166 22.67 -0.42 7.28
C ASN A 166 21.22 -0.23 6.82
N LYS A 167 20.96 0.40 5.66
CA LYS A 167 19.60 0.64 5.13
C LYS A 167 18.73 -0.62 4.97
N ASN A 168 19.35 -1.78 4.71
CA ASN A 168 18.63 -3.01 4.37
C ASN A 168 18.59 -4.07 5.49
N LYS A 169 19.36 -3.92 6.57
CA LYS A 169 19.54 -4.98 7.58
C LYS A 169 18.31 -5.18 8.49
N THR A 170 17.37 -4.26 8.52
CA THR A 170 16.22 -4.29 9.44
C THR A 170 14.93 -4.88 8.84
N HIS A 171 14.89 -5.22 7.55
CA HIS A 171 13.76 -5.99 6.98
C HIS A 171 13.84 -7.51 7.28
N GLY A 172 14.93 -7.99 7.91
CA GLY A 172 15.17 -9.42 8.19
C GLY A 172 14.70 -9.94 9.56
N MET A 173 14.31 -9.08 10.51
CA MET A 173 13.95 -9.54 11.87
C MET A 173 12.53 -10.10 12.01
N GLN A 174 11.72 -10.10 10.95
CA GLN A 174 10.40 -10.75 10.98
C GLN A 174 10.45 -12.24 10.56
N GLY A 175 11.55 -12.70 9.96
CA GLY A 175 11.71 -14.10 9.52
C GLY A 175 12.35 -15.04 10.55
N LYS A 176 13.11 -14.52 11.52
CA LYS A 176 13.82 -15.37 12.51
C LYS A 176 12.94 -15.88 13.66
N MET A 177 11.77 -15.29 13.92
CA MET A 177 10.86 -15.80 14.97
C MET A 177 10.01 -17.00 14.53
N MET A 178 9.99 -17.35 13.24
CA MET A 178 9.23 -18.52 12.76
C MET A 178 10.05 -19.82 12.76
N LYS A 179 11.39 -19.75 12.76
CA LYS A 179 12.24 -20.95 12.71
C LYS A 179 12.47 -21.60 14.08
N LYS A 180 12.27 -20.87 15.19
CA LYS A 180 12.49 -21.41 16.55
C LYS A 180 11.29 -22.17 17.13
N ARG A 181 10.12 -22.17 16.46
CA ARG A 181 8.91 -22.87 16.92
C ARG A 181 8.57 -24.18 16.20
N MET A 182 9.36 -24.61 15.22
CA MET A 182 9.15 -25.89 14.50
C MET A 182 10.26 -26.93 14.72
N GLY A 183 11.19 -26.68 15.63
CA GLY A 183 12.31 -27.58 15.92
C GLY A 183 12.24 -28.18 17.32
N GLN A 184 11.09 -28.73 17.72
CA GLN A 184 10.96 -29.57 18.93
C GLN A 184 9.65 -30.37 18.90
N GLY A 185 9.30 -30.93 17.74
CA GLY A 185 8.29 -31.98 17.65
C GLY A 185 8.97 -33.33 17.80
N LYS A 186 8.92 -33.90 19.01
CA LYS A 186 9.27 -35.30 19.28
C LYS A 186 8.59 -36.21 18.25
N GLY A 187 9.34 -37.20 17.78
CA GLY A 187 8.97 -38.11 16.70
C GLY A 187 7.58 -38.71 16.87
N MET A 188 6.74 -38.47 15.86
CA MET A 188 5.50 -39.20 15.65
C MET A 188 5.79 -40.24 14.57
N LYS A 189 6.06 -41.46 15.03
CA LYS A 189 6.31 -42.65 14.20
C LYS A 189 5.02 -42.97 13.44
N MET A 190 4.92 -42.54 12.19
CA MET A 190 3.82 -42.97 11.30
C MET A 190 4.02 -44.46 10.99
N LYS A 191 3.15 -45.30 11.55
CA LYS A 191 2.95 -46.67 11.06
C LYS A 191 2.31 -46.56 9.68
N CYS A 192 3.08 -46.90 8.64
CA CYS A 192 2.52 -47.20 7.33
C CYS A 192 1.67 -48.46 7.46
N GLY A 193 0.34 -48.29 7.46
CA GLY A 193 -0.60 -49.39 7.25
C GLY A 193 -0.53 -49.78 5.78
N GLY A 194 -0.04 -50.98 5.51
CA GLY A 194 -0.11 -51.60 4.19
C GLY A 194 -1.57 -51.76 3.77
N GLY A 195 -1.92 -51.16 2.65
CA GLY A 195 -3.27 -51.23 2.08
C GLY A 195 -3.19 -51.01 0.58
N LYS A 196 -3.30 -52.11 -0.16
CA LYS A 196 -3.38 -52.22 -1.61
C LYS A 196 -4.41 -51.25 -2.21
N CYS A 197 -3.96 -50.44 -3.17
CA CYS A 197 -4.72 -50.00 -4.33
C CYS A 197 -3.68 -49.56 -5.37
N GLY A 198 -3.51 -50.17 -6.55
CA GLY A 198 -4.45 -50.95 -7.34
C GLY A 198 -4.69 -50.23 -8.66
N MET A 199 -3.89 -50.58 -9.68
CA MET A 199 -4.11 -50.42 -11.13
C MET A 199 -4.22 -49.02 -11.75
N GLY A 200 -3.28 -48.72 -12.66
CA GLY A 200 -3.42 -47.74 -13.75
C GLY A 200 -2.50 -48.15 -14.89
N MET A 201 -3.00 -48.97 -15.82
CA MET A 201 -3.35 -48.64 -17.21
C MET A 201 -2.16 -48.42 -18.16
N LYS A 202 -2.10 -49.32 -19.16
CA LYS A 202 -1.13 -49.43 -20.26
C LYS A 202 -1.13 -48.15 -21.12
N GLN A 203 0.07 -47.67 -21.46
CA GLN A 203 0.30 -46.63 -22.45
C GLN A 203 0.17 -47.22 -23.86
N GLY A 204 -0.76 -46.69 -24.66
CA GLY A 204 -0.88 -46.98 -26.09
C GLY A 204 0.14 -46.15 -26.89
N ALA A 205 0.95 -46.84 -27.67
CA ALA A 205 1.88 -46.24 -28.63
C ALA A 205 1.12 -45.82 -29.89
N GLY A 206 1.05 -44.51 -30.15
CA GLY A 206 0.61 -43.95 -31.43
C GLY A 206 1.83 -43.75 -32.34
N LYS A 207 1.85 -44.46 -33.46
CA LYS A 207 2.87 -44.37 -34.52
C LYS A 207 2.75 -43.03 -35.26
N ILE A 208 3.90 -42.41 -35.51
CA ILE A 208 4.07 -41.31 -36.48
C ILE A 208 4.22 -41.97 -37.85
N GLN A 209 3.40 -41.58 -38.83
CA GLN A 209 3.62 -41.86 -40.24
C GLN A 209 4.13 -40.59 -40.92
N THR A 210 5.35 -40.66 -41.42
CA THR A 210 5.91 -39.79 -42.44
C THR A 210 5.70 -40.46 -43.79
N HIS A 211 5.03 -39.78 -44.72
CA HIS A 211 5.42 -39.56 -46.12
C HIS A 211 4.30 -38.81 -46.84
#